data_AF-A0A391NH87-F1
#
_entry.id   AF-A0A391NH87-F1
#
_cell.length_a   1.000
_cell.length_b   1.000
_cell.length_c   1.000
_cell.angle_alpha   90.00
_cell.angle_beta   90.00
_cell.angle_gamma   90.00
#
_symmetry.space_group_name_H-M   'P 1'
#
loop_
_entity.id
_entity.type
_entity.pdbx_description
1 polymer ?
#
loop_
_entity_poly.entity_id
_entity_poly.type
_entity_poly.pdbx_seq_one_letter_code
_entity_poly.pdbx_strand_id
1 'polypeptide(L)'
;MERQKIAGILDRLQARLPTITRRVGWVGIGLGPVLGMLHIFAMLLMPGVYGRRALSQYDAVERTGDWLAAPLAQYLILIGFALCLLWLGLWVLRLMLAVRARLGSRSI
;
A
#
# COMPACT_ATOMS: atom_id res chain seq x y z
N MET A 1 -23.77 7.46 -30.39
CA MET A 1 -24.04 8.13 -29.09
C MET A 1 -23.10 7.68 -27.97
N GLU A 2 -22.75 6.39 -27.84
CA GLU A 2 -21.89 5.89 -26.74
C GLU A 2 -20.45 6.44 -26.75
N ARG A 3 -19.84 6.64 -27.93
CA ARG A 3 -18.49 7.22 -28.03
C ARG A 3 -18.37 8.63 -27.45
N GLN A 4 -19.42 9.44 -27.52
CA GLN A 4 -19.43 10.79 -26.95
C GLN A 4 -19.55 10.77 -25.42
N LYS A 5 -20.27 9.80 -24.83
CA LYS A 5 -20.29 9.61 -23.37
C LYS A 5 -18.92 9.19 -22.84
N ILE A 6 -18.25 8.28 -23.53
CA ILE A 6 -16.89 7.81 -23.15
C ILE A 6 -15.89 8.96 -23.27
N ALA A 7 -15.92 9.73 -24.36
CA ALA A 7 -15.06 10.91 -24.54
C ALA A 7 -15.31 11.98 -23.46
N GLY A 8 -16.56 12.29 -23.13
CA GLY A 8 -16.89 13.27 -22.09
C GLY A 8 -16.50 12.81 -20.67
N ILE A 9 -16.52 11.51 -20.40
CA ILE A 9 -16.00 10.95 -19.14
C ILE A 9 -14.46 11.04 -19.12
N LEU A 10 -13.80 10.75 -20.25
CA LEU A 10 -12.35 10.88 -20.40
C LEU A 10 -11.89 12.33 -20.19
N ASP A 11 -12.56 13.32 -20.80
CA ASP A 11 -12.21 14.74 -20.65
C ASP A 11 -12.39 15.23 -19.22
N ARG A 12 -13.44 14.79 -18.51
CA ARG A 12 -13.61 15.10 -17.08
C ARG A 12 -12.53 14.45 -16.21
N LEU A 13 -12.11 13.23 -16.56
CA LEU A 13 -10.98 12.56 -15.91
C LEU A 13 -9.67 13.29 -16.21
N GLN A 14 -9.50 13.83 -17.41
CA GLN A 14 -8.34 14.61 -17.85
C GLN A 14 -8.26 15.97 -17.14
N ALA A 15 -9.39 16.63 -16.91
CA ALA A 15 -9.46 17.84 -16.10
C ALA A 15 -9.18 17.58 -14.61
N ARG A 16 -9.49 16.38 -14.09
CA ARG A 16 -9.26 16.00 -12.68
C ARG A 16 -7.91 15.30 -12.44
N LEU A 17 -7.23 14.89 -13.50
CA LEU A 17 -5.95 14.19 -13.50
C LEU A 17 -4.86 14.88 -12.64
N PRO A 18 -4.66 16.21 -12.66
CA PRO A 18 -3.67 16.88 -11.79
C PRO A 18 -4.04 16.83 -10.31
N THR A 19 -5.34 16.92 -9.98
CA THR A 19 -5.82 16.82 -8.59
C THR A 19 -5.71 15.40 -8.06
N ILE A 20 -6.00 14.40 -8.90
CA ILE A 20 -5.89 12.97 -8.54
C ILE A 20 -4.42 12.58 -8.37
N THR A 21 -3.53 12.93 -9.30
CA THR A 21 -2.09 12.65 -9.15
C THR A 21 -1.50 13.34 -7.93
N ARG A 22 -1.94 14.57 -7.61
CA ARG A 22 -1.54 15.26 -6.37
C ARG A 22 -2.01 14.51 -5.12
N ARG A 23 -3.27 14.08 -5.05
CA ARG A 23 -3.79 13.29 -3.92
C ARG A 23 -3.07 11.95 -3.77
N VAL A 24 -2.90 11.20 -4.86
CA VAL A 24 -2.16 9.93 -4.87
C VAL A 24 -0.72 10.13 -4.39
N GLY A 25 -0.08 11.24 -4.78
CA GLY A 25 1.25 11.62 -4.29
C GLY A 25 1.29 11.87 -2.79
N TRP A 26 0.34 12.63 -2.24
CA TRP A 26 0.28 12.89 -0.80
C TRP A 26 0.01 11.62 0.01
N VAL A 27 -0.89 10.76 -0.47
CA VAL A 27 -1.16 9.46 0.16
C VAL A 27 0.07 8.57 0.12
N GLY A 28 0.79 8.52 -1.01
CA GLY A 28 2.06 7.80 -1.13
C GLY A 28 3.14 8.33 -0.19
N ILE A 29 3.30 9.65 -0.07
CA ILE A 29 4.27 10.26 0.86
C ILE A 29 3.91 9.94 2.32
N GLY A 30 2.64 10.01 2.69
CA GLY A 30 2.19 9.73 4.06
C GLY A 30 2.33 8.26 4.46
N LEU A 31 2.15 7.32 3.53
CA LEU A 31 2.29 5.89 3.79
C LEU A 31 3.73 5.44 4.04
N GLY A 32 4.73 6.10 3.44
CA GLY A 32 6.15 5.75 3.61
C GLY A 32 6.63 5.76 5.07
N PRO A 33 6.44 6.86 5.83
CA PRO A 33 6.77 6.93 7.26
C PRO A 33 6.04 5.89 8.11
N VAL A 34 4.76 5.60 7.80
CA VAL A 34 3.96 4.58 8.50
C VAL A 34 4.57 3.19 8.30
N LEU A 35 4.99 2.86 7.06
CA LEU A 35 5.70 1.63 6.75
C LEU A 35 7.03 1.50 7.51
N GLY A 36 7.80 2.59 7.57
CA GLY A 36 9.07 2.64 8.31
C GLY A 36 8.86 2.42 9.81
N MET A 37 7.87 3.07 10.42
CA MET A 37 7.52 2.87 11.82
C MET A 37 7.13 1.43 12.13
N LEU A 38 6.28 0.81 11.28
CA LEU A 38 5.88 -0.60 11.43
C LEU A 38 7.09 -1.55 11.44
N HIS A 39 8.07 -1.32 10.56
CA HIS A 39 9.30 -2.12 10.53
C HIS A 39 10.17 -1.91 11.78
N ILE A 40 10.31 -0.67 12.25
CA ILE A 40 11.06 -0.36 13.48
C ILE A 40 10.39 -1.02 14.69
N PHE A 41 9.07 -0.96 14.81
CA PHE A 41 8.33 -1.63 15.88
C PHE A 41 8.50 -3.16 15.83
N ALA A 42 8.39 -3.78 14.65
CA ALA A 42 8.63 -5.21 14.50
C ALA A 42 10.07 -5.60 14.89
N MET A 43 11.05 -4.80 14.47
CA MET A 43 12.47 -5.01 14.79
C MET A 43 12.77 -4.82 16.27
N LEU A 44 12.15 -3.86 16.96
CA LEU A 44 12.33 -3.64 18.40
C LEU A 44 11.71 -4.77 19.25
N LEU A 45 10.63 -5.38 18.77
CA LEU A 45 9.95 -6.46 19.48
C LEU A 45 10.68 -7.80 19.36
N MET A 46 11.47 -8.04 18.31
CA MET A 46 12.13 -9.34 18.08
C MET A 46 13.25 -9.72 19.09
N PRO A 47 14.22 -8.85 19.44
CA PRO A 47 15.39 -9.23 20.24
C PRO A 47 15.12 -9.43 21.74
N GLY A 48 13.91 -9.12 22.23
CA GLY A 48 13.60 -9.07 23.67
C GLY A 48 12.80 -10.25 24.22
N VAL A 49 12.09 -10.00 25.34
CA VAL A 49 11.15 -10.93 25.99
C VAL A 49 10.06 -11.42 25.03
N TYR A 50 9.72 -10.59 24.04
CA TYR A 50 8.68 -10.86 23.07
C TYR A 50 9.11 -11.90 22.03
N GLY A 51 10.37 -11.95 21.60
CA GLY A 51 10.86 -12.98 20.66
C GLY A 51 10.71 -14.42 21.19
N ARG A 52 11.03 -14.64 22.48
CA ARG A 52 10.84 -15.95 23.13
C ARG A 52 9.36 -16.33 23.27
N ARG A 53 8.49 -15.38 23.61
CA ARG A 53 7.03 -15.62 23.65
C ARG A 53 6.47 -15.87 22.25
N ALA A 54 6.96 -15.15 21.24
CA ALA A 54 6.52 -15.33 19.87
C ALA A 54 6.83 -16.74 19.35
N LEU A 55 8.01 -17.29 19.66
CA LEU A 55 8.35 -18.68 19.31
C LEU A 55 7.40 -19.68 19.95
N SER A 56 7.08 -19.52 21.24
CA SER A 56 6.09 -20.40 21.90
C SER A 56 4.66 -20.26 21.35
N GLN A 57 4.32 -19.09 20.81
CA GLN A 57 3.05 -18.84 20.16
C GLN A 57 2.99 -19.48 18.77
N TYR A 58 4.09 -19.45 18.01
CA TYR A 58 4.21 -20.20 16.75
C TYR A 58 4.04 -21.71 16.96
N ASP A 59 4.71 -22.28 17.96
CA ASP A 59 4.57 -23.70 18.31
C ASP A 59 3.13 -24.06 18.70
N ALA A 60 2.42 -23.13 19.37
CA ALA A 60 1.02 -23.32 19.74
C ALA A 60 0.12 -23.32 18.50
N VAL A 61 0.31 -22.37 17.58
CA VAL A 61 -0.43 -22.28 16.31
C VAL A 61 -0.22 -23.52 15.45
N GLU A 62 1.01 -24.05 15.38
CA GLU A 62 1.30 -25.24 14.59
C GLU A 62 0.60 -26.49 15.16
N ARG A 63 0.45 -26.58 16.49
CA ARG A 63 -0.24 -27.70 17.14
C ARG A 63 -1.76 -27.58 17.13
N THR A 64 -2.31 -26.37 17.28
CA THR A 64 -3.76 -26.16 17.40
C THR A 64 -4.43 -25.77 16.10
N GLY A 65 -3.67 -25.29 15.11
CA GLY A 65 -4.19 -24.70 13.88
C GLY A 65 -4.89 -23.35 14.07
N ASP A 66 -4.89 -22.80 15.29
CA ASP A 66 -5.57 -21.55 15.62
C ASP A 66 -4.68 -20.35 15.29
N TRP A 67 -4.94 -19.73 14.15
CA TRP A 67 -4.21 -18.57 13.67
C TRP A 67 -4.36 -17.33 14.55
N LEU A 68 -5.35 -17.25 15.44
CA LEU A 68 -5.52 -16.13 16.39
C LEU A 68 -4.46 -16.14 17.50
N ALA A 69 -3.84 -17.29 17.75
CA ALA A 69 -2.74 -17.41 18.70
C ALA A 69 -1.39 -16.92 18.13
N ALA A 70 -1.35 -16.53 16.85
CA ALA A 70 -0.14 -16.07 16.21
C ALA A 70 0.42 -14.81 16.90
N PRO A 71 1.74 -14.65 16.94
CA PRO A 71 2.35 -13.50 17.57
C PRO A 71 1.95 -12.20 16.87
N LEU A 72 1.58 -11.18 17.66
CA LEU A 72 1.37 -9.79 17.23
C LEU A 72 2.38 -9.30 16.18
N ALA A 73 3.67 -9.65 16.30
CA ALA A 73 4.68 -9.29 15.32
C ALA A 73 4.35 -9.79 13.89
N GLN A 74 3.75 -10.98 13.75
CA GLN A 74 3.35 -11.51 12.46
C GLN A 74 2.22 -10.70 11.83
N TYR A 75 1.22 -10.27 12.61
CA TYR A 75 0.18 -9.37 12.12
C TYR A 75 0.73 -8.00 11.74
N LEU A 76 1.66 -7.45 12.51
CA LEU A 76 2.32 -6.18 12.17
C LEU A 76 3.12 -6.30 10.87
N ILE A 77 3.80 -7.42 10.64
CA ILE A 77 4.51 -7.70 9.39
C ILE A 77 3.51 -7.83 8.23
N LEU A 78 2.41 -8.57 8.40
CA LEU A 78 1.35 -8.71 7.38
C LEU A 78 0.71 -7.38 7.02
N ILE A 79 0.38 -6.56 8.02
CA ILE A 79 -0.18 -5.21 7.83
C ILE A 79 0.84 -4.33 7.11
N GLY A 80 2.10 -4.35 7.55
CA GLY A 80 3.20 -3.62 6.90
C GLY A 80 3.39 -4.02 5.44
N PHE A 81 3.32 -5.32 5.14
CA PHE A 81 3.41 -5.86 3.79
C PHE A 81 2.21 -5.43 2.92
N ALA A 82 0.99 -5.51 3.43
CA ALA A 82 -0.20 -5.04 2.72
C ALA A 82 -0.14 -3.54 2.42
N LEU A 83 0.30 -2.73 3.38
CA LEU A 83 0.53 -1.29 3.16
C LEU A 83 1.65 -1.04 2.14
N CYS A 84 2.68 -1.89 2.09
CA CYS A 84 3.74 -1.82 1.08
C CYS A 84 3.19 -2.03 -0.33
N LEU A 85 2.37 -3.07 -0.52
CA LEU A 85 1.72 -3.33 -1.80
C LEU A 85 0.81 -2.17 -2.22
N LEU A 86 0.05 -1.63 -1.27
CA LEU A 86 -0.78 -0.45 -1.53
C LEU A 86 0.07 0.76 -1.93
N TRP A 87 1.16 1.02 -1.22
CA TRP A 87 2.10 2.10 -1.51
C TRP A 87 2.72 1.97 -2.89
N LEU A 88 3.24 0.79 -3.23
CA LEU A 88 3.78 0.51 -4.57
C LEU A 88 2.70 0.67 -5.65
N GLY A 89 1.48 0.17 -5.41
CA GLY A 89 0.35 0.33 -6.32
C GLY A 89 0.01 1.79 -6.59
N LEU A 90 0.06 2.65 -5.57
CA LEU A 90 -0.15 4.09 -5.73
C LEU A 90 0.96 4.74 -6.56
N TRP A 91 2.22 4.33 -6.41
CA TRP A 91 3.32 4.81 -7.24
C TRP A 91 3.21 4.34 -8.69
N VAL A 92 2.85 3.08 -8.93
CA VAL A 92 2.59 2.55 -10.27
C VAL A 92 1.43 3.33 -10.92
N LEU A 93 0.32 3.53 -10.21
CA LEU A 93 -0.80 4.31 -10.71
C LEU A 93 -0.39 5.75 -11.05
N ARG A 94 0.44 6.38 -10.21
CA ARG A 94 0.98 7.72 -10.46
C ARG A 94 1.85 7.74 -11.73
N LEU A 95 2.71 6.74 -11.93
CA LEU A 95 3.53 6.60 -13.13
C LEU A 95 2.66 6.42 -14.38
N MET A 96 1.64 5.56 -14.32
CA MET A 96 0.70 5.36 -15.43
C MET A 96 -0.05 6.65 -15.78
N LEU A 97 -0.51 7.39 -14.78
CA LEU A 97 -1.17 8.69 -14.98
C LEU A 97 -0.22 9.73 -15.60
N ALA A 98 1.05 9.76 -15.18
CA ALA A 98 2.07 10.64 -15.75
C ALA A 98 2.41 10.28 -17.21
N VAL A 99 2.53 8.99 -17.53
CA VAL A 99 2.73 8.50 -18.91
C VAL A 99 1.54 8.87 -19.79
N ARG A 100 0.31 8.66 -19.30
CA ARG A 100 -0.91 9.01 -20.02
C ARG A 100 -1.01 10.52 -20.29
N ALA A 101 -0.64 11.35 -19.30
CA ALA A 101 -0.57 12.80 -19.48
C ALA A 101 0.46 13.20 -20.56
N ARG A 102 1.64 12.57 -20.58
CA ARG A 102 2.65 12.81 -21.63
C ARG A 102 2.19 12.38 -23.02
N LEU A 103 1.50 11.25 -23.14
CA LEU A 103 0.98 10.76 -24.42
C LEU A 103 -0.16 11.65 -24.95
N GLY A 104 -1.07 12.08 -24.08
CA GLY A 104 -2.14 13.01 -24.46
C GLY A 104 -1.64 14.42 -24.84
N SER A 105 -0.51 14.86 -24.28
CA SER A 105 0.13 16.14 -24.64
C SER A 105 0.91 16.08 -25.95
N ARG A 106 1.14 14.89 -26.53
CA ARG A 106 1.84 14.72 -27.82
C ARG A 106 0.89 14.53 -29.00
N SER A 107 -0.41 14.36 -28.77
CA SER A 107 -1.42 14.20 -29.83
C SER A 107 -2.22 15.49 -30.11
N ILE A 108 -1.84 16.60 -29.50
CA ILE A 108 -2.27 17.98 -29.79
C ILE A 108 -1.06 18.67 -30.37
#